data_AF-A0A4Q5L677-F1
#
_entry.id   AF-A0A4Q5L677-F1
#
_cell.length_a   1.000
_cell.length_b   1.000
_cell.length_c   1.000
_cell.angle_alpha   90.00
_cell.angle_beta   90.00
_cell.angle_gamma   90.00
#
_symmetry.space_group_name_H-M   'P 1'
#
loop_
_entity.id
_entity.type
_entity.pdbx_description
1 polymer ?
#
loop_
_entity_poly.entity_id
_entity_poly.type
_entity_poly.pdbx_seq_one_letter_code
_entity_poly.pdbx_strand_id
1 'polypeptide(L)'
;MKHYYLCGPWARHLTPALTGMALLLATAARAQNPTFASPVAYAAGGYAQGIISADFNGDGRPDLATANSGSSNVGVLLQSGTTAGAFLTPSLYNGGDFTPVLAAGDLNGDNRPDIAFISQSTISVGVLLNSATTPGTFATPTFYPASNGSSSSRGVAIADVNGDGRNDLITGNATQIGVRLNSTTTPGTFPTLATYASGNGTGSTDEIVVGDVNGDGRPDIIAANTNTNTISVLLNSATTP
;
A
#
# COMPACT_ATOMS: atom_id res chain seq x y z
N MET A 1 21.27 37.06 65.03
CA MET A 1 21.45 37.51 63.63
C MET A 1 20.12 38.11 63.19
N LYS A 2 19.83 39.34 63.64
CA LYS A 2 19.91 40.64 62.92
C LYS A 2 18.86 40.81 61.80
N HIS A 3 17.76 41.46 62.20
CA HIS A 3 16.83 42.28 61.41
C HIS A 3 17.47 43.61 60.93
N TYR A 4 16.66 44.43 60.23
CA TYR A 4 16.77 45.84 59.76
C TYR A 4 16.90 45.94 58.21
N TYR A 5 16.21 46.77 57.41
CA TYR A 5 15.52 48.09 57.48
C TYR A 5 14.36 48.12 56.42
N LEU A 6 13.14 48.65 56.64
CA LEU A 6 12.60 50.05 56.68
C LEU A 6 12.44 50.83 55.34
N CYS A 7 11.25 51.46 55.21
CA CYS A 7 10.80 52.59 54.34
C CYS A 7 10.60 52.35 52.83
N GLY A 8 9.54 52.82 52.14
CA GLY A 8 8.47 53.78 52.45
C GLY A 8 7.43 53.89 51.30
N PRO A 9 6.44 54.82 51.37
CA PRO A 9 5.17 54.75 50.64
C PRO A 9 5.05 55.72 49.43
N TRP A 10 3.85 55.75 48.83
CA TRP A 10 3.22 56.80 47.98
C TRP A 10 3.12 56.55 46.45
N ALA A 11 1.91 56.10 46.09
CA ALA A 11 1.04 56.60 45.01
C ALA A 11 1.68 57.32 43.81
N ARG A 12 1.52 56.73 42.62
CA ARG A 12 1.32 57.50 41.37
C ARG A 12 0.26 56.82 40.49
N HIS A 13 -0.88 57.53 40.42
CA HIS A 13 -1.73 57.77 39.27
C HIS A 13 -1.91 56.67 38.22
N LEU A 14 -3.17 56.19 38.16
CA LEU A 14 -3.83 55.69 36.97
C LEU A 14 -3.63 56.63 35.77
N THR A 15 -3.08 56.09 34.68
CA THR A 15 -3.39 56.51 33.31
C THR A 15 -3.76 55.24 32.54
N PRO A 16 -4.95 55.13 31.91
CA PRO A 16 -5.23 54.00 31.04
C PRO A 16 -4.54 54.30 29.71
N ALA A 17 -3.36 53.74 29.49
CA ALA A 17 -2.81 53.66 28.14
C ALA A 17 -3.45 52.45 27.47
N LEU A 18 -4.30 52.70 26.47
CA LEU A 18 -4.73 51.70 25.50
C LEU A 18 -3.47 51.04 24.90
N THR A 19 -3.15 49.83 25.34
CA THR A 19 -2.17 48.98 24.65
C THR A 19 -2.91 47.90 23.87
N GLY A 20 -3.11 48.22 22.59
CA GLY A 20 -3.04 47.29 21.47
C GLY A 20 -3.68 45.94 21.67
N MET A 21 -4.98 45.85 21.40
CA MET A 21 -5.58 44.61 20.94
C MET A 21 -4.85 44.25 19.63
N ALA A 22 -3.91 43.31 19.69
CA ALA A 22 -3.32 42.72 18.51
C ALA A 22 -4.44 41.98 17.79
N LEU A 23 -5.05 42.65 16.81
CA LEU A 23 -5.85 42.01 15.79
C LEU A 23 -4.90 41.09 15.02
N LEU A 24 -4.78 39.85 15.49
CA LEU A 24 -4.21 38.79 14.68
C LEU A 24 -5.16 38.61 13.51
N LEU A 25 -4.92 39.35 12.42
CA LEU A 25 -5.40 38.98 11.11
C LEU A 25 -4.68 37.68 10.76
N ALA A 26 -5.17 36.58 11.32
CA ALA A 26 -5.03 35.30 10.67
C ALA A 26 -5.76 35.47 9.34
N THR A 27 -5.05 35.94 8.31
CA THR A 27 -5.46 35.68 6.94
C THR A 27 -5.51 34.17 6.87
N ALA A 28 -6.72 33.61 7.00
CA ALA A 28 -6.97 32.24 6.64
C ALA A 28 -6.40 32.11 5.23
N ALA A 29 -5.25 31.43 5.10
CA ALA A 29 -4.74 31.03 3.81
C ALA A 29 -5.84 30.16 3.24
N ARG A 30 -6.66 30.77 2.38
CA ARG A 30 -7.74 30.07 1.69
C ARG A 30 -7.04 28.94 0.96
N ALA A 31 -7.38 27.69 1.27
CA ALA A 31 -6.86 26.55 0.52
C ALA A 31 -7.05 26.85 -0.97
N GLN A 32 -5.93 27.07 -1.67
CA GLN A 32 -5.96 27.27 -3.11
C GLN A 32 -6.06 25.89 -3.74
N ASN A 33 -6.84 25.79 -4.81
CA ASN A 33 -6.83 24.58 -5.62
C ASN A 33 -5.39 24.34 -6.10
N PRO A 34 -4.89 23.10 -6.03
CA PRO A 34 -3.57 22.78 -6.56
C PRO A 34 -3.55 23.04 -8.07
N THR A 35 -2.43 23.59 -8.56
CA THR A 35 -2.19 23.75 -9.99
C THR A 35 -1.35 22.58 -10.50
N PHE A 36 -1.72 22.00 -11.63
CA PHE A 36 -0.98 20.92 -12.28
C PHE A 36 -0.35 21.41 -13.59
N ALA A 37 0.87 20.97 -13.88
CA ALA A 37 1.48 21.18 -15.19
C ALA A 37 0.78 20.32 -16.26
N SER A 38 1.03 20.62 -17.54
CA SER A 38 0.55 19.79 -18.64
C SER A 38 1.04 18.34 -18.49
N PRO A 39 0.20 17.33 -18.77
CA PRO A 39 0.58 15.94 -18.61
C PRO A 39 1.67 15.53 -19.61
N VAL A 40 2.58 14.67 -19.16
CA VAL A 40 3.59 14.00 -19.99
C VAL A 40 3.21 12.51 -20.08
N ALA A 41 3.21 11.96 -21.29
CA ALA A 41 2.87 10.55 -21.53
C ALA A 41 4.13 9.68 -21.53
N TYR A 42 4.07 8.56 -20.80
CA TYR A 42 5.11 7.52 -20.77
C TYR A 42 4.56 6.20 -21.31
N ALA A 43 5.39 5.43 -22.02
CA ALA A 43 5.01 4.10 -22.44
C ALA A 43 5.00 3.15 -21.23
N ALA A 44 3.93 2.38 -21.05
CA ALA A 44 3.77 1.48 -19.90
C ALA A 44 4.05 0.00 -20.21
N GLY A 45 3.97 -0.43 -21.48
CA GLY A 45 4.16 -1.84 -21.89
C GLY A 45 2.97 -2.49 -22.60
N GLY A 46 1.87 -1.75 -22.79
CA GLY A 46 0.75 -2.08 -23.71
C GLY A 46 -0.57 -2.38 -22.99
N TYR A 47 -1.59 -1.54 -23.20
CA TYR A 47 -2.92 -1.67 -22.55
C TYR A 47 -2.83 -1.75 -21.01
N ALA A 48 -2.20 -0.73 -20.41
CA ALA A 48 -2.10 -0.56 -18.97
C ALA A 48 -3.48 -0.27 -18.36
N GLN A 49 -3.85 -1.03 -17.33
CA GLN A 49 -5.15 -0.89 -16.64
C GLN A 49 -5.02 -0.70 -15.13
N GLY A 50 -3.92 -1.15 -14.54
CA GLY A 50 -3.60 -0.94 -13.12
C GLY A 50 -2.26 -0.25 -12.95
N ILE A 51 -2.10 0.46 -11.84
CA ILE A 51 -0.85 1.12 -11.47
C ILE A 51 -0.69 1.17 -9.96
N ILE A 52 0.54 1.00 -9.49
CA ILE A 52 0.95 1.24 -8.11
C ILE A 52 2.24 2.07 -8.09
N SER A 53 2.51 2.71 -6.96
CA SER A 53 3.74 3.46 -6.71
C SER A 53 4.47 2.94 -5.48
N ALA A 54 5.78 2.74 -5.58
CA ALA A 54 6.67 2.42 -4.48
C ALA A 54 8.10 2.84 -4.85
N ASP A 55 9.00 2.99 -3.88
CA ASP A 55 10.42 3.20 -4.14
C ASP A 55 11.09 1.85 -4.43
N PHE A 56 11.08 1.43 -5.71
CA PHE A 56 11.55 0.10 -6.10
C PHE A 56 13.08 0.05 -6.18
N ASN A 57 13.75 1.17 -6.45
CA ASN A 57 15.21 1.21 -6.53
C ASN A 57 15.90 1.69 -5.24
N GLY A 58 15.15 2.15 -4.23
CA GLY A 58 15.65 2.60 -2.93
C GLY A 58 16.30 3.98 -2.97
N ASP A 59 15.99 4.81 -3.97
CA ASP A 59 16.57 6.15 -4.12
C ASP A 59 15.78 7.26 -3.37
N GLY A 60 14.72 6.88 -2.66
CA GLY A 60 13.84 7.77 -1.90
C GLY A 60 12.77 8.44 -2.75
N ARG A 61 12.64 8.09 -4.04
CA ARG A 61 11.64 8.64 -4.95
C ARG A 61 10.65 7.54 -5.35
N PRO A 62 9.34 7.87 -5.48
CA PRO A 62 8.38 6.89 -5.92
C PRO A 62 8.60 6.53 -7.40
N ASP A 63 8.78 5.25 -7.65
CA ASP A 63 8.71 4.61 -8.96
C ASP A 63 7.28 4.13 -9.24
N LEU A 64 7.04 3.56 -10.43
CA LEU A 64 5.74 3.05 -10.83
C LEU A 64 5.83 1.59 -11.30
N ALA A 65 4.80 0.80 -11.00
CA ALA A 65 4.56 -0.49 -11.63
C ALA A 65 3.17 -0.54 -12.23
N THR A 66 3.04 -1.09 -13.43
CA THR A 66 1.82 -1.09 -14.25
C THR A 66 1.38 -2.51 -14.58
N ALA A 67 0.07 -2.73 -14.53
CA ALA A 67 -0.57 -3.96 -14.96
C ALA A 67 -1.00 -3.81 -16.43
N ASN A 68 -0.23 -4.41 -17.35
CA ASN A 68 -0.49 -4.33 -18.79
C ASN A 68 -1.27 -5.56 -19.26
N SER A 69 -2.56 -5.63 -18.90
CA SER A 69 -3.41 -6.82 -19.14
C SER A 69 -3.50 -7.22 -20.62
N GLY A 70 -3.45 -6.26 -21.56
CA GLY A 70 -3.50 -6.58 -22.99
C GLY A 70 -2.18 -7.05 -23.58
N SER A 71 -1.07 -6.91 -22.87
CA SER A 71 0.27 -7.39 -23.27
C SER A 71 0.89 -8.36 -22.27
N SER A 72 0.09 -8.82 -21.29
CA SER A 72 0.44 -9.89 -20.37
C SER A 72 1.74 -9.66 -19.58
N ASN A 73 2.10 -8.41 -19.31
CA ASN A 73 3.31 -8.08 -18.55
C ASN A 73 3.10 -7.02 -17.45
N VAL A 74 3.92 -7.08 -16.40
CA VAL A 74 4.09 -5.98 -15.43
C VAL A 74 5.17 -5.05 -15.97
N GLY A 75 4.84 -3.77 -16.15
CA GLY A 75 5.80 -2.75 -16.55
C GLY A 75 6.29 -1.93 -15.36
N VAL A 76 7.59 -1.96 -15.07
CA VAL A 76 8.22 -1.17 -13.99
C VAL A 76 8.92 0.04 -14.59
N LEU A 77 8.50 1.23 -14.18
CA LEU A 77 9.06 2.51 -14.62
C LEU A 77 9.77 3.17 -13.44
N LEU A 78 11.10 3.15 -13.47
CA LEU A 78 11.90 3.87 -12.50
C LEU A 78 11.88 5.37 -12.78
N GLN A 79 11.81 6.16 -11.73
CA GLN A 79 11.95 7.61 -11.83
C GLN A 79 13.39 7.95 -12.22
N SER A 80 13.55 9.00 -13.02
CA SER A 80 14.84 9.51 -13.44
C SER A 80 15.56 10.13 -12.25
N GLY A 81 16.77 9.66 -11.96
CA GLY A 81 17.64 10.25 -10.95
C GLY A 81 18.12 11.68 -11.27
N THR A 82 17.94 12.15 -12.51
CA THR A 82 18.34 13.51 -12.92
C THR A 82 17.17 14.48 -13.04
N THR A 83 15.95 13.98 -13.24
CA THR A 83 14.76 14.82 -13.46
C THR A 83 13.58 14.27 -12.68
N ALA A 84 13.23 14.95 -11.58
CA ALA A 84 12.09 14.56 -10.75
C ALA A 84 10.78 14.57 -11.57
N GLY A 85 9.96 13.55 -11.37
CA GLY A 85 8.70 13.34 -12.09
C GLY A 85 8.85 12.81 -13.53
N ALA A 86 10.07 12.62 -14.03
CA ALA A 86 10.31 11.95 -15.29
C ALA A 86 10.61 10.46 -15.08
N PHE A 87 10.11 9.60 -15.97
CA PHE A 87 10.30 8.15 -15.88
C PHE A 87 11.14 7.62 -17.03
N LEU A 88 11.94 6.58 -16.74
CA LEU A 88 12.71 5.83 -17.72
C LEU A 88 11.81 4.89 -18.53
N THR A 89 12.35 4.31 -19.60
CA THR A 89 11.69 3.24 -20.35
C THR A 89 11.36 2.07 -19.40
N PRO A 90 10.13 1.50 -19.46
CA PRO A 90 9.74 0.43 -18.56
C PRO A 90 10.57 -0.83 -18.79
N SER A 91 10.93 -1.50 -17.69
CA SER A 91 11.29 -2.92 -17.72
C SER A 91 10.03 -3.76 -17.70
N LEU A 92 9.93 -4.75 -18.58
CA LEU A 92 8.72 -5.57 -18.75
C LEU A 92 8.95 -6.99 -18.24
N TYR A 93 8.08 -7.44 -17.33
CA TYR A 93 8.12 -8.77 -16.74
C TYR A 93 6.87 -9.55 -17.15
N ASN A 94 7.05 -10.64 -17.90
CA ASN A 94 5.92 -11.44 -18.37
C ASN A 94 5.21 -12.10 -17.18
N GLY A 95 3.95 -11.74 -16.97
CA GLY A 95 3.09 -12.27 -15.90
C GLY A 95 2.04 -13.25 -16.39
N GLY A 96 2.00 -13.55 -17.69
CA GLY A 96 0.90 -14.28 -18.31
C GLY A 96 -0.37 -13.43 -18.42
N ASP A 97 -1.54 -14.07 -18.51
CA ASP A 97 -2.81 -13.35 -18.51
C ASP A 97 -3.19 -12.98 -17.07
N PHE A 98 -3.40 -11.70 -16.79
CA PHE A 98 -3.53 -11.21 -15.41
C PHE A 98 -4.43 -9.96 -15.28
N THR A 99 -5.00 -9.79 -14.09
CA THR A 99 -5.96 -8.73 -13.74
C THR A 99 -5.31 -7.35 -13.62
N PRO A 100 -6.06 -6.25 -13.69
CA PRO A 100 -5.52 -4.89 -13.51
C PRO A 100 -5.11 -4.55 -12.06
N VAL A 101 -4.84 -5.54 -11.20
CA VAL A 101 -4.57 -5.34 -9.77
C VAL A 101 -3.14 -5.78 -9.45
N LEU A 102 -2.44 -4.90 -8.73
CA LEU A 102 -1.08 -5.09 -8.22
C LEU A 102 -1.05 -4.71 -6.73
N ALA A 103 -0.13 -5.31 -5.99
CA ALA A 103 0.24 -4.85 -4.65
C ALA A 103 1.78 -4.77 -4.56
N ALA A 104 2.28 -3.83 -3.77
CA ALA A 104 3.70 -3.75 -3.44
C ALA A 104 3.91 -3.86 -1.93
N GLY A 105 5.00 -4.53 -1.55
CA GLY A 105 5.41 -4.73 -0.16
C GLY A 105 6.64 -5.61 -0.10
N ASP A 106 7.39 -5.53 1.00
CA ASP A 106 8.59 -6.36 1.21
C ASP A 106 8.16 -7.80 1.55
N LEU A 107 8.27 -8.71 0.58
CA LEU A 107 7.85 -10.11 0.71
C LEU A 107 9.02 -11.02 1.10
N ASN A 108 10.27 -10.56 1.06
CA ASN A 108 11.43 -11.39 1.39
C ASN A 108 12.26 -10.86 2.58
N GLY A 109 11.86 -9.74 3.19
CA GLY A 109 12.47 -9.13 4.36
C GLY A 109 13.76 -8.36 4.07
N ASP A 110 14.01 -7.97 2.82
CA ASP A 110 15.21 -7.23 2.43
C ASP A 110 15.05 -5.69 2.44
N ASN A 111 13.89 -5.21 2.92
CA ASN A 111 13.46 -3.81 2.94
C ASN A 111 13.31 -3.17 1.55
N ARG A 112 13.09 -3.97 0.51
CA ARG A 112 12.77 -3.47 -0.83
C ARG A 112 11.35 -3.89 -1.20
N PRO A 113 10.54 -2.99 -1.78
CA PRO A 113 9.22 -3.38 -2.24
C PRO A 113 9.32 -4.43 -3.35
N ASP A 114 8.72 -5.58 -3.12
CA ASP A 114 8.41 -6.60 -4.12
C ASP A 114 7.03 -6.32 -4.73
N ILE A 115 6.66 -7.04 -5.78
CA ILE A 115 5.36 -6.88 -6.45
C ILE A 115 4.59 -8.20 -6.46
N ALA A 116 3.31 -8.15 -6.10
CA ALA A 116 2.36 -9.25 -6.29
C ALA A 116 1.25 -8.85 -7.27
N PHE A 117 0.77 -9.81 -8.06
CA PHE A 117 -0.29 -9.63 -9.05
C PHE A 117 -1.10 -10.92 -9.24
N ILE A 118 -2.31 -10.84 -9.81
CA ILE A 118 -3.16 -12.03 -10.01
C ILE A 118 -3.19 -12.47 -11.46
N SER A 119 -2.66 -13.67 -11.75
CA SER A 119 -2.83 -14.34 -13.04
C SER A 119 -4.22 -14.99 -13.13
N GLN A 120 -5.01 -14.55 -14.12
CA GLN A 120 -6.36 -15.07 -14.37
C GLN A 120 -6.32 -16.46 -14.98
N SER A 121 -5.41 -16.71 -15.92
CA SER A 121 -5.35 -17.99 -16.65
C SER A 121 -4.96 -19.16 -15.76
N THR A 122 -4.14 -18.92 -14.74
CA THR A 122 -3.62 -19.94 -13.83
C THR A 122 -4.27 -19.90 -12.45
N ILE A 123 -5.13 -18.91 -12.17
CA ILE A 123 -5.78 -18.70 -10.87
C ILE A 123 -4.73 -18.69 -9.75
N SER A 124 -3.71 -17.86 -9.95
CA SER A 124 -2.54 -17.81 -9.09
C SER A 124 -2.14 -16.36 -8.79
N VAL A 125 -1.49 -16.17 -7.65
CA VAL A 125 -0.76 -14.94 -7.35
C VAL A 125 0.67 -15.10 -7.87
N GLY A 126 1.07 -14.22 -8.77
CA GLY A 126 2.43 -14.06 -9.23
C GLY A 126 3.19 -13.10 -8.31
N VAL A 127 4.42 -13.47 -7.97
CA VAL A 127 5.34 -12.69 -7.14
C VAL A 127 6.59 -12.36 -7.93
N LEU A 128 6.89 -11.08 -8.05
CA LEU A 128 8.14 -10.54 -8.58
C LEU A 128 8.97 -10.06 -7.39
N LEU A 129 10.02 -10.80 -7.06
CA LEU A 129 10.98 -10.36 -6.04
C LEU A 129 11.95 -9.35 -6.65
N ASN A 130 12.12 -8.23 -5.97
CA ASN A 130 13.06 -7.18 -6.28
C ASN A 130 14.49 -7.70 -6.05
N SER A 131 15.41 -7.30 -6.92
CA SER A 131 16.78 -7.80 -6.91
C SER A 131 17.55 -7.19 -5.75
N ALA A 132 18.13 -8.07 -4.93
CA ALA A 132 18.95 -7.62 -3.82
C ALA A 132 20.25 -6.92 -4.24
N THR A 133 20.75 -7.22 -5.43
CA THR A 133 22.01 -6.68 -5.98
C THR A 133 21.79 -5.52 -6.93
N THR A 134 20.61 -5.45 -7.56
CA THR A 134 20.28 -4.43 -8.56
C THR A 134 18.85 -3.92 -8.33
N PRO A 135 18.62 -3.11 -7.27
CA PRO A 135 17.29 -2.63 -6.92
C PRO A 135 16.57 -1.96 -8.09
N GLY A 136 15.25 -2.18 -8.20
CA GLY A 136 14.43 -1.72 -9.31
C GLY A 136 14.42 -2.68 -10.50
N THR A 137 15.13 -3.81 -10.40
CA THR A 137 15.01 -4.94 -11.31
C THR A 137 14.44 -6.15 -10.58
N PHE A 138 13.61 -6.95 -11.25
CA PHE A 138 12.89 -8.05 -10.63
C PHE A 138 13.29 -9.40 -11.21
N ALA A 139 13.21 -10.45 -10.39
CA ALA A 139 13.33 -11.83 -10.83
C ALA A 139 12.16 -12.24 -11.74
N THR A 140 12.29 -13.38 -12.41
CA THR A 140 11.14 -13.96 -13.11
C THR A 140 10.02 -14.28 -12.13
N PRO A 141 8.74 -14.02 -12.47
CA PRO A 141 7.66 -14.20 -11.51
C PRO A 141 7.50 -15.65 -11.09
N THR A 142 7.30 -15.85 -9.79
CA THR A 142 6.96 -17.15 -9.19
C THR A 142 5.46 -17.17 -8.88
N PHE A 143 4.78 -18.26 -9.21
CA PHE A 143 3.32 -18.36 -9.08
C PHE A 143 2.90 -19.31 -7.97
N TYR A 144 1.93 -18.87 -7.17
CA TYR A 144 1.33 -19.65 -6.10
C TYR A 144 -0.20 -19.70 -6.28
N PRO A 145 -0.86 -20.87 -6.13
CA PRO A 145 -2.32 -20.96 -6.30
C PRO A 145 -3.10 -19.96 -5.42
N ALA A 146 -3.96 -19.12 -6.00
CA ALA A 146 -4.65 -18.07 -5.23
C ALA A 146 -5.80 -18.61 -4.36
N SER A 147 -6.30 -19.81 -4.66
CA SER A 147 -7.43 -20.41 -3.96
C SER A 147 -7.56 -21.91 -4.23
N ASN A 148 -8.52 -22.55 -3.56
CA ASN A 148 -8.94 -23.90 -3.87
C ASN A 148 -10.02 -23.86 -4.97
N GLY A 149 -9.79 -24.50 -6.12
CA GLY A 149 -10.76 -24.61 -7.21
C GLY A 149 -10.57 -23.60 -8.35
N SER A 150 -11.62 -23.40 -9.15
CA SER A 150 -11.55 -22.75 -10.47
C SER A 150 -12.18 -21.36 -10.55
N SER A 151 -12.31 -20.64 -9.45
CA SER A 151 -12.91 -19.29 -9.45
C SER A 151 -11.88 -18.22 -9.81
N SER A 152 -12.26 -17.28 -10.68
CA SER A 152 -11.44 -16.12 -11.03
C SER A 152 -11.09 -15.33 -9.77
N SER A 153 -9.79 -15.15 -9.52
CA SER A 153 -9.27 -14.27 -8.49
C SER A 153 -9.06 -12.87 -9.08
N ARG A 154 -9.37 -11.82 -8.33
CA ARG A 154 -9.32 -10.43 -8.82
C ARG A 154 -8.66 -9.43 -7.90
N GLY A 155 -8.65 -9.66 -6.58
CA GLY A 155 -7.94 -8.82 -5.61
C GLY A 155 -6.63 -9.45 -5.14
N VAL A 156 -5.62 -8.60 -4.88
CA VAL A 156 -4.40 -8.96 -4.14
C VAL A 156 -4.06 -7.86 -3.14
N ALA A 157 -3.59 -8.26 -1.96
CA ALA A 157 -3.01 -7.38 -0.95
C ALA A 157 -1.79 -8.05 -0.31
N ILE A 158 -0.93 -7.24 0.29
CA ILE A 158 0.27 -7.66 1.00
C ILE A 158 0.21 -7.07 2.41
N ALA A 159 0.28 -7.93 3.43
CA ALA A 159 0.29 -7.53 4.84
C ALA A 159 0.69 -8.70 5.74
N ASP A 160 1.30 -8.44 6.88
CA ASP A 160 1.51 -9.43 7.95
C ASP A 160 0.19 -9.75 8.66
N VAL A 161 -0.51 -10.81 8.26
CA VAL A 161 -1.85 -11.12 8.80
C VAL A 161 -1.82 -12.07 9.99
N ASN A 162 -0.69 -12.70 10.27
CA ASN A 162 -0.51 -13.58 11.42
C ASN A 162 0.28 -12.93 12.57
N GLY A 163 0.82 -11.73 12.37
CA GLY A 163 1.57 -10.96 13.37
C GLY A 163 3.00 -11.47 13.59
N ASP A 164 3.59 -12.16 12.61
CA ASP A 164 4.92 -12.76 12.75
C ASP A 164 6.08 -11.86 12.26
N GLY A 165 5.75 -10.65 11.81
CA GLY A 165 6.68 -9.64 11.31
C GLY A 165 7.04 -9.80 9.83
N ARG A 166 6.43 -10.74 9.09
CA ARG A 166 6.63 -10.92 7.65
C ARG A 166 5.34 -10.64 6.90
N ASN A 167 5.45 -9.98 5.76
CA ASN A 167 4.29 -9.77 4.92
C ASN A 167 3.84 -11.07 4.24
N ASP A 168 2.54 -11.33 4.33
CA ASP A 168 1.84 -12.44 3.69
C ASP A 168 1.14 -11.99 2.39
N LEU A 169 0.67 -12.96 1.60
CA LEU A 169 -0.15 -12.71 0.42
C LEU A 169 -1.62 -12.96 0.74
N ILE A 170 -2.47 -11.99 0.40
CA ILE A 170 -3.92 -12.08 0.52
C ILE A 170 -4.52 -11.95 -0.86
N THR A 171 -5.36 -12.91 -1.24
CA THR A 171 -6.00 -12.97 -2.57
C THR A 171 -7.50 -13.06 -2.42
N GLY A 172 -8.23 -12.47 -3.37
CA GLY A 172 -9.69 -12.44 -3.37
C GLY A 172 -10.21 -13.14 -4.61
N ASN A 173 -11.21 -14.00 -4.44
CA ASN A 173 -11.96 -14.58 -5.55
C ASN A 173 -13.48 -14.49 -5.32
N ALA A 174 -14.25 -15.08 -6.23
CA ALA A 174 -15.72 -15.05 -6.20
C ALA A 174 -16.38 -15.62 -4.93
N THR A 175 -15.68 -16.49 -4.21
CA THR A 175 -16.25 -17.24 -3.07
C THR A 175 -15.35 -17.25 -1.84
N GLN A 176 -14.04 -17.06 -2.01
CA GLN A 176 -13.04 -17.19 -0.95
C GLN A 176 -12.06 -16.03 -0.91
N ILE A 177 -11.54 -15.78 0.28
CA ILE A 177 -10.29 -15.07 0.52
C ILE A 177 -9.20 -16.13 0.72
N GLY A 178 -8.16 -16.09 -0.11
CA GLY A 178 -6.95 -16.89 0.07
C GLY A 178 -5.93 -16.12 0.89
N VAL A 179 -5.29 -16.80 1.84
CA VAL A 179 -4.16 -16.26 2.60
C VAL A 179 -3.01 -17.24 2.45
N ARG A 180 -1.88 -16.76 1.94
CA ARG A 180 -0.64 -17.53 1.93
C ARG A 180 0.37 -16.90 2.85
N LEU A 181 0.73 -17.65 3.88
CA LEU A 181 1.71 -17.19 4.85
C LEU A 181 3.12 -17.26 4.26
N ASN A 182 3.91 -16.24 4.58
CA ASN A 182 5.31 -16.19 4.22
C ASN A 182 6.10 -17.26 4.99
N SER A 183 7.03 -17.92 4.31
CA SER A 183 7.84 -18.97 4.91
C SER A 183 8.81 -18.40 5.94
N THR A 184 8.82 -19.01 7.13
CA THR A 184 9.71 -18.62 8.22
C THR A 184 11.16 -19.04 7.98
N THR A 185 11.39 -20.03 7.11
CA THR A 185 12.73 -20.56 6.78
C THR A 185 13.25 -20.06 5.44
N THR A 186 12.36 -19.64 4.55
CA THR A 186 12.69 -19.20 3.20
C THR A 186 11.84 -17.99 2.82
N PRO A 187 12.12 -16.79 3.38
CA PRO A 187 11.35 -15.58 3.09
C PRO A 187 11.20 -15.32 1.59
N GLY A 188 10.04 -14.81 1.18
CA GLY A 188 9.70 -14.63 -0.23
C GLY A 188 9.08 -15.88 -0.87
N THR A 189 8.81 -16.92 -0.08
CA THR A 189 8.08 -18.11 -0.53
C THR A 189 6.83 -18.35 0.30
N PHE A 190 5.79 -18.87 -0.36
CA PHE A 190 4.43 -18.90 0.18
C PHE A 190 3.84 -20.33 0.15
N PRO A 191 4.37 -21.26 0.97
CA PRO A 191 4.09 -22.69 0.83
C PRO A 191 2.68 -23.09 1.28
N THR A 192 2.11 -22.38 2.25
CA THR A 192 0.80 -22.71 2.84
C THR A 192 -0.29 -21.84 2.21
N LEU A 193 -1.47 -22.43 2.00
CA LEU A 193 -2.68 -21.71 1.59
C LEU A 193 -3.78 -22.01 2.59
N ALA A 194 -4.27 -20.99 3.27
CA ALA A 194 -5.53 -21.00 3.99
C ALA A 194 -6.60 -20.31 3.14
N THR A 195 -7.84 -20.77 3.24
CA THR A 195 -8.98 -20.14 2.54
C THR A 195 -10.10 -19.85 3.52
N TYR A 196 -10.65 -18.65 3.45
CA TYR A 196 -11.76 -18.18 4.25
C TYR A 196 -12.95 -17.86 3.34
N ALA A 197 -14.16 -17.94 3.85
CA ALA A 197 -15.33 -17.54 3.08
C ALA A 197 -15.30 -16.02 2.84
N SER A 198 -15.55 -15.60 1.61
CA SER A 198 -15.77 -14.16 1.28
C SER A 198 -17.05 -13.59 1.87
N GLY A 199 -17.90 -14.41 2.50
CA GLY A 199 -19.16 -14.00 3.14
C GLY A 199 -20.38 -13.91 2.20
N ASN A 200 -20.20 -13.98 0.88
CA ASN A 200 -21.32 -13.84 -0.07
C ASN A 200 -21.47 -14.99 -1.10
N GLY A 201 -20.55 -15.97 -1.10
CA GLY A 201 -20.65 -17.21 -1.91
C GLY A 201 -20.72 -17.05 -3.43
N THR A 202 -20.78 -15.82 -3.94
CA THR A 202 -21.01 -15.45 -5.36
C THR A 202 -20.39 -14.08 -5.73
N GLY A 203 -19.81 -13.37 -4.75
CA GLY A 203 -19.28 -12.02 -4.90
C GLY A 203 -17.85 -12.04 -5.45
N SER A 204 -17.66 -11.55 -6.69
CA SER A 204 -16.33 -11.26 -7.21
C SER A 204 -15.62 -10.27 -6.30
N THR A 205 -14.60 -10.73 -5.56
CA THR A 205 -13.75 -9.88 -4.73
C THR A 205 -12.76 -9.14 -5.61
N ASP A 206 -13.05 -7.87 -5.92
CA ASP A 206 -12.28 -7.10 -6.89
C ASP A 206 -11.11 -6.35 -6.25
N GLU A 207 -11.31 -5.87 -5.03
CA GLU A 207 -10.29 -5.18 -4.25
C GLU A 207 -10.25 -5.75 -2.85
N ILE A 208 -9.03 -5.83 -2.30
CA ILE A 208 -8.77 -6.20 -0.92
C ILE A 208 -7.92 -5.09 -0.30
N VAL A 209 -8.32 -4.67 0.89
CA VAL A 209 -7.48 -3.85 1.76
C VAL A 209 -7.35 -4.53 3.10
N VAL A 210 -6.24 -4.27 3.79
CA VAL A 210 -5.93 -4.85 5.08
C VAL A 210 -5.71 -3.72 6.08
N GLY A 211 -6.28 -3.85 7.27
CA GLY A 211 -6.12 -2.89 8.35
C GLY A 211 -6.89 -3.31 9.59
N ASP A 212 -6.42 -2.89 10.76
CA ASP A 212 -7.11 -3.10 12.02
C ASP A 212 -8.33 -2.17 12.10
N VAL A 213 -9.52 -2.69 11.78
CA VAL A 213 -10.75 -1.87 11.75
C VAL A 213 -11.52 -1.92 13.05
N ASN A 214 -11.19 -2.85 13.94
CA ASN A 214 -11.85 -3.00 15.25
C ASN A 214 -11.01 -2.43 16.42
N GLY A 215 -9.74 -2.09 16.17
CA GLY A 215 -8.80 -1.52 17.15
C GLY A 215 -8.15 -2.54 18.08
N ASP A 216 -8.10 -3.82 17.73
CA ASP A 216 -7.54 -4.89 18.57
C ASP A 216 -6.03 -5.14 18.35
N GLY A 217 -5.41 -4.39 17.44
CA GLY A 217 -4.00 -4.49 17.09
C GLY A 217 -3.69 -5.59 16.08
N ARG A 218 -4.70 -6.30 15.55
CA ARG A 218 -4.53 -7.32 14.52
C ARG A 218 -5.14 -6.83 13.21
N PRO A 219 -4.45 -7.03 12.07
CA PRO A 219 -4.97 -6.61 10.79
C PRO A 219 -6.16 -7.47 10.36
N ASP A 220 -7.25 -6.81 10.02
CA ASP A 220 -8.45 -7.42 9.44
C ASP A 220 -8.39 -7.35 7.91
N ILE A 221 -9.11 -8.25 7.24
CA ILE A 221 -9.21 -8.27 5.78
C ILE A 221 -10.56 -7.69 5.35
N ILE A 222 -10.55 -6.68 4.47
CA ILE A 222 -11.75 -6.05 3.93
C ILE A 222 -11.78 -6.27 2.42
N ALA A 223 -12.91 -6.76 1.93
CA ALA A 223 -13.10 -7.16 0.54
C ALA A 223 -14.30 -6.43 -0.08
N ALA A 224 -14.11 -5.87 -1.28
CA ALA A 224 -15.19 -5.30 -2.09
C ALA A 224 -15.79 -6.37 -3.01
N ASN A 225 -17.10 -6.62 -2.90
CA ASN A 225 -17.81 -7.68 -3.62
C ASN A 225 -18.69 -7.10 -4.75
N THR A 226 -18.19 -7.13 -5.97
CA THR A 226 -18.82 -6.43 -7.11
C THR A 226 -20.16 -7.02 -7.53
N ASN A 227 -20.30 -8.34 -7.56
CA ASN A 227 -21.55 -8.97 -8.03
C ASN A 227 -22.73 -8.80 -7.06
N THR A 228 -22.43 -8.46 -5.80
CA THR A 228 -23.42 -8.46 -4.72
C THR A 228 -23.61 -7.07 -4.11
N ASN A 229 -22.87 -6.06 -4.59
CA ASN A 229 -22.92 -4.68 -4.09
C ASN A 229 -22.70 -4.58 -2.57
N THR A 230 -21.78 -5.38 -2.03
CA THR A 230 -21.48 -5.43 -0.59
C THR A 230 -19.98 -5.34 -0.35
N ILE A 231 -19.61 -5.00 0.89
CA ILE A 231 -18.26 -5.27 1.41
C ILE A 231 -18.34 -6.40 2.43
N SER A 232 -17.25 -7.14 2.56
CA SER A 232 -17.06 -8.13 3.63
C SER A 232 -15.91 -7.71 4.51
N VAL A 233 -16.06 -7.87 5.82
CA VAL A 233 -15.01 -7.65 6.82
C VAL A 233 -14.74 -8.97 7.51
N LEU A 234 -13.53 -9.48 7.37
CA LEU A 234 -13.05 -10.69 8.04
C LEU A 234 -12.20 -10.24 9.22
N LEU A 235 -12.80 -10.25 10.41
CA LEU A 235 -12.10 -9.88 11.64
C LEU A 235 -11.08 -10.95 12.01
N ASN A 236 -9.86 -10.51 12.28
CA ASN A 236 -8.76 -11.38 12.67
C ASN A 236 -8.88 -11.75 14.15
N SER A 237 -9.68 -12.78 14.42
CA SER A 237 -9.90 -13.29 15.77
C SER A 237 -8.85 -14.29 16.24
N ALA A 238 -7.65 -14.32 15.62
CA ALA A 238 -6.59 -15.22 16.03
C ALA A 238 -6.23 -14.96 17.49
N THR A 239 -6.66 -15.87 18.37
CA THR A 239 -6.27 -15.89 19.77
C THR A 239 -4.94 -16.62 19.87
N THR A 240 -3.82 -16.03 19.44
CA THR A 240 -2.52 -16.63 19.74
C THR A 240 -1.83 -15.87 20.86
N PRO A 241 -1.26 -16.59 21.86
CA PRO A 241 -0.27 -16.01 22.75
C PRO A 241 0.95 -15.51 21.97
#